data_AF-A0A5D2U2P0-F1
#
_entry.id   AF-A0A5D2U2P0-F1
#
_cell.length_a   1.000
_cell.length_b   1.000
_cell.length_c   1.000
_cell.angle_alpha   90.00
_cell.angle_beta   90.00
_cell.angle_gamma   90.00
#
_symmetry.space_group_name_H-M   'P 1'
#
loop_
_entity.id
_entity.type
_entity.pdbx_description
1 polymer ?
#
loop_
_entity_poly.entity_id
_entity_poly.type
_entity_poly.pdbx_seq_one_letter_code
_entity_poly.pdbx_strand_id
1 'polypeptide(L)'
;MKSAVSSLVRSNNSLISRTLLYHSSKPISQSPFFLSNIPKNLFNQRYQKLQFSPNSTSIMASLSKSEQAREPPALPLPSPPLTKFKIGLCQLSVTPDKERNIKHVRKAIEEAAQKGAQLVLLPEIWNSPYSNDSFPVYAEDINAGGDASPSTAMLSEVASRLKITIVGGSIPERCGDKLFNTCCVFGTDGKLKAKHRKIHLFDIDIPGKITFMESKTLTAGETPTVVDTDVGRIGIGICYDIRFTELAMIYAARGAHLICYPGAFNMTTGPLHWELSQRARAMDNQLYVATCSPARDPGAGYVAWGHSTLVGPFGEVLASTEHEEDIIIAEIDYSILEQRRASLPFTKQRRGDLYKLVDIQRLNSH
;
A
#
# COMPACT_ATOMS: atom_id res chain seq x y z
N MET A 1 66.38 -26.26 -32.21
CA MET A 1 65.70 -27.50 -31.77
C MET A 1 64.30 -27.47 -32.37
N LYS A 2 64.05 -28.01 -33.58
CA LYS A 2 63.48 -29.37 -33.87
C LYS A 2 62.37 -29.74 -32.87
N SER A 3 61.11 -30.06 -33.22
CA SER A 3 60.43 -30.33 -34.51
C SER A 3 58.91 -30.42 -34.26
N ALA A 4 58.12 -30.09 -35.28
CA ALA A 4 56.66 -30.29 -35.40
C ALA A 4 56.31 -31.68 -35.95
N VAL A 5 55.07 -32.19 -35.71
CA VAL A 5 54.17 -33.04 -36.57
C VAL A 5 52.79 -33.11 -35.85
N SER A 6 51.63 -32.58 -36.28
CA SER A 6 50.69 -32.89 -37.39
C SER A 6 49.92 -34.23 -37.31
N SER A 7 48.58 -34.20 -37.25
CA SER A 7 47.71 -34.78 -38.30
C SER A 7 46.22 -34.69 -37.97
N LEU A 8 45.46 -34.16 -38.95
CA LEU A 8 44.02 -34.39 -39.17
C LEU A 8 43.80 -35.81 -39.71
N VAL A 9 42.55 -36.32 -39.70
CA VAL A 9 41.79 -36.76 -40.91
C VAL A 9 40.39 -37.34 -40.54
N ARG A 10 39.36 -36.66 -41.08
CA ARG A 10 38.13 -37.08 -41.80
C ARG A 10 37.17 -38.21 -41.33
N SER A 11 35.90 -37.79 -41.23
CA SER A 11 34.64 -38.30 -41.86
C SER A 11 34.42 -39.80 -42.11
N ASN A 12 33.23 -40.31 -41.75
CA ASN A 12 32.24 -40.74 -42.74
C ASN A 12 30.84 -41.00 -42.17
N ASN A 13 29.85 -40.47 -42.89
CA ASN A 13 28.44 -40.86 -42.87
C ASN A 13 28.28 -42.34 -43.23
N SER A 14 27.27 -43.00 -42.66
CA SER A 14 26.48 -43.99 -43.42
C SER A 14 25.01 -43.95 -43.01
N LEU A 15 24.19 -43.57 -43.99
CA LEU A 15 22.75 -43.78 -44.06
C LEU A 15 22.50 -45.24 -44.47
N ILE A 16 21.61 -45.96 -43.79
CA ILE A 16 20.73 -46.96 -44.42
C ILE A 16 19.32 -46.82 -43.82
N SER A 17 18.35 -46.95 -44.72
CA SER A 17 16.96 -46.53 -44.68
C SER A 17 16.01 -47.74 -44.70
N ARG A 18 14.75 -47.49 -44.28
CA ARG A 18 13.48 -48.23 -44.61
C ARG A 18 13.30 -49.60 -43.92
N THR A 19 12.12 -50.02 -43.40
CA THR A 19 10.73 -49.71 -43.78
C THR A 19 9.72 -50.10 -42.68
N LEU A 20 8.65 -49.30 -42.59
CA LEU A 20 7.27 -49.49 -42.10
C LEU A 20 6.81 -50.83 -41.48
N LEU A 21 6.00 -50.72 -40.41
CA LEU A 21 4.59 -51.14 -40.46
C LEU A 21 3.73 -50.37 -39.43
N TYR A 22 2.52 -50.04 -39.90
CA TYR A 22 1.46 -49.22 -39.31
C TYR A 22 0.87 -49.81 -38.03
N HIS A 23 0.57 -48.96 -37.04
CA HIS A 23 -0.76 -49.02 -36.43
C HIS A 23 -1.29 -47.64 -36.02
N SER A 24 -2.55 -47.46 -36.43
CA SER A 24 -3.37 -46.26 -36.43
C SER A 24 -3.78 -45.81 -35.03
N SER A 25 -3.63 -44.52 -34.75
CA SER A 25 -4.61 -43.77 -33.95
C SER A 25 -4.60 -42.29 -34.41
N LYS A 26 -5.76 -41.83 -34.87
CA LYS A 26 -5.98 -40.51 -35.48
C LYS A 26 -5.71 -39.35 -34.51
N PRO A 27 -5.22 -38.19 -34.97
CA PRO A 27 -5.09 -36.99 -34.16
C PRO A 27 -6.44 -36.29 -34.02
N ILE A 28 -6.83 -35.97 -32.79
CA ILE A 28 -7.98 -35.11 -32.51
C ILE A 28 -7.55 -33.67 -32.79
N SER A 29 -8.27 -33.05 -33.73
CA SER A 29 -8.25 -31.63 -34.05
C SER A 29 -8.43 -30.79 -32.78
N GLN A 30 -7.40 -30.02 -32.41
CA GLN A 30 -7.56 -28.90 -31.48
C GLN A 30 -7.77 -27.64 -32.31
N SER A 31 -9.04 -27.28 -32.51
CA SER A 31 -9.44 -25.93 -32.91
C SER A 31 -9.05 -24.93 -31.81
N PRO A 32 -8.48 -23.76 -32.13
CA PRO A 32 -8.18 -22.74 -31.14
C PRO A 32 -9.48 -22.08 -30.70
N PHE A 33 -9.91 -22.35 -29.46
CA PHE A 33 -10.93 -21.53 -28.82
C PHE A 33 -10.32 -20.16 -28.49
N PHE A 34 -10.54 -19.21 -29.40
CA PHE A 34 -10.46 -17.79 -29.12
C PHE A 34 -11.49 -17.46 -28.01
N LEU A 35 -11.01 -17.25 -26.78
CA LEU A 35 -11.75 -16.46 -25.78
C LEU A 35 -11.34 -15.01 -25.94
N SER A 36 -11.78 -14.40 -27.04
CA SER A 36 -11.83 -12.95 -27.18
C SER A 36 -13.07 -12.42 -26.48
N ASN A 37 -12.89 -11.34 -25.73
CA ASN A 37 -13.91 -10.46 -25.13
C ASN A 37 -14.51 -10.87 -23.78
N ILE A 38 -13.75 -10.65 -22.71
CA ILE A 38 -14.34 -10.24 -21.42
C ILE A 38 -14.37 -8.70 -21.43
N PRO A 39 -15.53 -8.04 -21.39
CA PRO A 39 -15.56 -6.58 -21.35
C PRO A 39 -15.03 -6.08 -20.01
N LYS A 40 -13.99 -5.23 -20.02
CA LYS A 40 -13.43 -4.52 -18.85
C LYS A 40 -14.41 -3.56 -18.15
N ASN A 41 -15.70 -3.56 -18.49
CA ASN A 41 -16.69 -2.56 -18.05
C ASN A 41 -17.94 -3.10 -17.34
N LEU A 42 -18.00 -4.39 -16.97
CA LEU A 42 -19.20 -4.94 -16.31
C LEU A 42 -19.36 -4.57 -14.83
N PHE A 43 -18.34 -4.01 -14.17
CA PHE A 43 -18.41 -3.69 -12.74
C PHE A 43 -18.98 -2.30 -12.42
N ASN A 44 -18.84 -1.31 -13.32
CA ASN A 44 -19.27 0.08 -13.05
C ASN A 44 -20.77 0.34 -13.25
N GLN A 45 -21.52 -0.55 -13.92
CA GLN A 45 -22.94 -0.31 -14.21
C GLN A 45 -23.92 -0.87 -13.18
N ARG A 46 -23.47 -1.64 -12.18
CA ARG A 46 -24.40 -2.31 -11.24
C ARG A 46 -24.82 -1.51 -10.01
N TYR A 47 -24.27 -0.32 -9.77
CA TYR A 47 -24.53 0.44 -8.54
C TYR A 47 -25.46 1.65 -8.68
N GLN A 48 -26.01 1.95 -9.86
CA GLN A 48 -26.87 3.13 -10.08
C GLN A 48 -28.39 2.90 -9.91
N LYS A 49 -28.86 1.70 -9.56
CA LYS A 49 -30.29 1.45 -9.33
C LYS A 49 -30.56 0.62 -8.07
N LEU A 50 -30.32 1.22 -6.91
CA LEU A 50 -30.94 0.78 -5.66
C LEU A 50 -31.87 1.90 -5.20
N GLN A 51 -33.12 1.87 -5.66
CA GLN A 51 -34.19 2.68 -5.07
C GLN A 51 -34.68 1.96 -3.81
N PHE A 52 -34.42 2.54 -2.65
CA PHE A 52 -34.92 2.01 -1.38
C PHE A 52 -36.25 2.66 -1.02
N SER A 53 -37.25 1.82 -0.74
CA SER A 53 -38.51 2.21 -0.13
C SER A 53 -38.28 2.51 1.36
N PRO A 54 -38.71 3.68 1.87
CA PRO A 54 -38.55 4.03 3.26
C PRO A 54 -39.75 3.49 4.03
N ASN A 55 -39.81 2.19 4.32
CA ASN A 55 -40.70 1.65 5.35
C ASN A 55 -40.40 0.17 5.64
N SER A 56 -39.53 -0.07 6.63
CA SER A 56 -39.57 -1.30 7.42
C SER A 56 -38.98 -1.04 8.81
N THR A 57 -39.86 -1.16 9.78
CA THR A 57 -39.74 -0.90 11.22
C THR A 57 -38.87 -1.92 11.97
N SER A 58 -38.13 -1.40 12.97
CA SER A 58 -37.76 -2.02 14.26
C SER A 58 -37.34 -3.50 14.32
N ILE A 59 -36.21 -3.89 13.72
CA ILE A 59 -35.58 -5.18 14.04
C ILE A 59 -34.43 -4.94 15.04
N MET A 60 -34.72 -5.24 16.32
CA MET A 60 -33.77 -5.55 17.40
C MET A 60 -32.76 -4.46 17.82
N ALA A 61 -33.25 -3.29 18.24
CA ALA A 61 -32.40 -2.23 18.81
C ALA A 61 -31.88 -2.52 20.24
N SER A 62 -32.30 -3.59 20.92
CA SER A 62 -32.10 -3.75 22.37
C SER A 62 -30.97 -4.70 22.82
N LEU A 63 -30.23 -5.35 21.91
CA LEU A 63 -29.23 -6.36 22.32
C LEU A 63 -27.78 -6.04 21.95
N SER A 64 -27.50 -5.10 21.04
CA SER A 64 -26.14 -4.95 20.52
C SER A 64 -25.18 -4.17 21.43
N LYS A 65 -25.67 -3.37 22.40
CA LYS A 65 -24.84 -2.47 23.23
C LYS A 65 -23.66 -1.84 22.45
N SER A 66 -23.89 -1.43 21.20
CA SER A 66 -22.81 -1.24 20.22
C SER A 66 -21.86 -0.09 20.56
N GLU A 67 -22.34 0.88 21.34
CA GLU A 67 -21.54 1.96 21.92
C GLU A 67 -20.47 1.43 22.90
N GLN A 68 -20.74 0.30 23.57
CA GLN A 68 -19.81 -0.36 24.50
C GLN A 68 -18.76 -1.22 23.78
N ALA A 69 -18.89 -1.43 22.46
CA ALA A 69 -17.96 -2.26 21.69
C ALA A 69 -16.58 -1.60 21.48
N ARG A 70 -16.40 -0.35 21.93
CA ARG A 70 -15.15 0.41 21.81
C ARG A 70 -14.85 1.18 23.09
N GLU A 71 -13.58 1.23 23.46
CA GLU A 71 -13.08 2.01 24.60
C GLU A 71 -11.82 2.79 24.22
N PRO A 72 -11.84 4.13 24.27
CA PRO A 72 -13.01 4.97 24.50
C PRO A 72 -13.98 4.95 23.29
N PRO A 73 -15.22 5.47 23.42
CA PRO A 73 -16.21 5.49 22.33
C PRO A 73 -15.67 6.09 21.03
N ALA A 74 -16.12 5.65 19.86
CA ALA A 74 -15.62 6.20 18.60
C ALA A 74 -15.84 7.72 18.52
N LEU A 75 -14.86 8.45 17.98
CA LEU A 75 -15.00 9.88 17.71
C LEU A 75 -16.05 10.09 16.61
N PRO A 76 -16.84 11.18 16.69
CA PRO A 76 -17.64 11.62 15.55
C PRO A 76 -16.75 11.78 14.32
N LEU A 77 -17.26 11.41 13.14
CA LEU A 77 -16.55 11.65 11.90
C LEU A 77 -16.48 13.18 11.69
N PRO A 78 -15.28 13.78 11.62
CA PRO A 78 -15.18 15.21 11.36
C PRO A 78 -15.57 15.48 9.90
N SER A 79 -16.25 16.59 9.62
CA SER A 79 -16.49 17.00 8.24
C SER A 79 -15.15 17.24 7.54
N PRO A 80 -14.83 16.54 6.45
CA PRO A 80 -13.58 16.74 5.76
C PRO A 80 -13.57 18.11 5.06
N PRO A 81 -12.43 18.83 5.02
CA PRO A 81 -12.37 20.14 4.33
C PRO A 81 -12.67 20.03 2.83
N LEU A 82 -12.41 18.87 2.23
CA LEU A 82 -12.75 18.52 0.87
C LEU A 82 -13.62 17.27 0.84
N THR A 83 -14.75 17.34 0.14
CA THR A 83 -15.61 16.17 -0.09
C THR A 83 -15.06 15.28 -1.19
N LYS A 84 -14.46 15.87 -2.22
CA LYS A 84 -14.04 15.19 -3.44
C LYS A 84 -12.71 15.75 -3.94
N PHE A 85 -11.74 14.90 -4.22
CA PHE A 85 -10.39 15.29 -4.64
C PHE A 85 -9.66 14.13 -5.34
N LYS A 86 -8.52 14.42 -5.96
CA LYS A 86 -7.65 13.39 -6.57
C LYS A 86 -6.47 13.04 -5.68
N ILE A 87 -6.15 11.76 -5.62
CA ILE A 87 -4.94 11.20 -5.01
C ILE A 87 -3.97 10.70 -6.09
N GLY A 88 -2.69 10.96 -5.93
CA GLY A 88 -1.61 10.37 -6.71
C GLY A 88 -0.88 9.29 -5.93
N LEU A 89 -0.78 8.07 -6.47
CA LEU A 89 0.09 7.02 -5.91
C LEU A 89 1.30 6.86 -6.82
N CYS A 90 2.48 7.19 -6.31
CA CYS A 90 3.71 7.17 -7.09
C CYS A 90 4.48 5.87 -6.84
N GLN A 91 4.29 4.86 -7.68
CA GLN A 91 5.05 3.62 -7.65
C GLN A 91 6.39 3.84 -8.34
N LEU A 92 7.47 3.97 -7.57
CA LEU A 92 8.77 4.42 -8.08
C LEU A 92 9.84 3.34 -7.92
N SER A 93 10.75 3.26 -8.89
CA SER A 93 11.97 2.45 -8.74
C SER A 93 12.88 3.09 -7.70
N VAL A 94 13.51 2.26 -6.88
CA VAL A 94 14.40 2.70 -5.80
C VAL A 94 15.81 2.22 -6.10
N THR A 95 16.78 3.13 -6.02
CA THR A 95 18.20 2.83 -6.29
C THR A 95 19.07 2.96 -5.04
N PRO A 96 20.32 2.51 -5.06
CA PRO A 96 21.29 2.81 -3.98
C PRO A 96 21.72 4.29 -3.92
N ASP A 97 21.42 5.10 -4.93
CA ASP A 97 21.75 6.53 -4.94
C ASP A 97 20.59 7.34 -4.33
N LYS A 98 20.78 7.76 -3.08
CA LYS A 98 19.78 8.56 -2.33
C LYS A 98 19.43 9.87 -3.05
N GLU A 99 20.42 10.58 -3.58
CA GLU A 99 20.19 11.88 -4.22
C GLU A 99 19.37 11.70 -5.50
N ARG A 100 19.69 10.65 -6.28
CA ARG A 100 18.88 10.26 -7.44
C ARG A 100 17.44 9.94 -7.03
N ASN A 101 17.24 9.16 -5.97
CA ASN A 101 15.90 8.82 -5.49
C ASN A 101 15.12 10.10 -5.08
N ILE A 102 15.74 11.02 -4.34
CA ILE A 102 15.10 12.29 -3.93
C ILE A 102 14.69 13.13 -5.15
N LYS A 103 15.58 13.27 -6.15
CA LYS A 103 15.27 13.98 -7.40
C LYS A 103 14.14 13.31 -8.17
N HIS A 104 14.10 11.98 -8.16
CA HIS A 104 13.08 11.20 -8.84
C HIS A 104 11.70 11.35 -8.20
N VAL A 105 11.64 11.20 -6.87
CA VAL A 105 10.43 11.44 -6.08
C VAL A 105 9.89 12.85 -6.28
N ARG A 106 10.76 13.87 -6.27
CA ARG A 106 10.36 15.26 -6.55
C ARG A 106 9.60 15.38 -7.88
N LYS A 107 10.17 14.83 -8.95
CA LYS A 107 9.54 14.86 -10.29
C LYS A 107 8.20 14.13 -10.31
N ALA A 108 8.10 12.98 -9.65
CA ALA A 108 6.86 12.22 -9.58
C ALA A 108 5.75 12.99 -8.82
N ILE A 109 6.09 13.68 -7.73
CA ILE A 109 5.16 14.54 -7.00
C ILE A 109 4.70 15.69 -7.89
N GLU A 110 5.62 16.35 -8.59
CA GLU A 110 5.31 17.46 -9.50
C GLU A 110 4.39 17.01 -10.65
N GLU A 111 4.65 15.84 -11.23
CA GLU A 111 3.81 15.24 -12.27
C GLU A 111 2.40 14.90 -11.73
N ALA A 112 2.30 14.30 -10.54
CA ALA A 112 1.02 13.99 -9.94
C ALA A 112 0.21 15.26 -9.65
N ALA A 113 0.85 16.30 -9.11
CA ALA A 113 0.23 17.60 -8.87
C ALA A 113 -0.23 18.27 -10.17
N GLN A 114 0.57 18.19 -11.24
CA GLN A 114 0.21 18.71 -12.56
C GLN A 114 -1.03 18.00 -13.13
N LYS A 115 -1.22 16.72 -12.82
CA LYS A 115 -2.45 15.95 -13.15
C LYS A 115 -3.63 16.22 -12.19
N GLY A 116 -3.46 17.13 -11.24
CA GLY A 116 -4.49 17.62 -10.32
C GLY A 116 -4.60 16.85 -9.01
N ALA A 117 -3.59 16.05 -8.64
CA ALA A 117 -3.57 15.42 -7.31
C ALA A 117 -3.48 16.48 -6.21
N GLN A 118 -4.36 16.38 -5.21
CA GLN A 118 -4.34 17.22 -4.00
C GLN A 118 -3.71 16.47 -2.81
N LEU A 119 -3.61 15.14 -2.93
CA LEU A 119 -2.89 14.25 -2.02
C LEU A 119 -1.92 13.39 -2.84
N VAL A 120 -0.67 13.27 -2.41
CA VAL A 120 0.28 12.30 -2.97
C VAL A 120 0.70 11.30 -1.91
N LEU A 121 0.75 10.01 -2.27
CA LEU A 121 1.28 8.91 -1.46
C LEU A 121 2.52 8.31 -2.11
N LEU A 122 3.62 8.31 -1.37
CA LEU A 122 4.89 7.69 -1.77
C LEU A 122 5.06 6.28 -1.17
N PRO A 123 6.01 5.48 -1.66
CA PRO A 123 6.18 4.11 -1.20
C PRO A 123 7.02 3.97 0.08
N GLU A 124 7.05 2.77 0.65
CA GLU A 124 7.92 2.45 1.81
C GLU A 124 9.40 2.48 1.41
N ILE A 125 10.23 3.07 2.29
CA ILE A 125 11.70 3.17 2.15
C ILE A 125 12.12 3.59 0.73
N TRP A 126 11.56 4.69 0.25
CA TRP A 126 11.76 5.13 -1.13
C TRP A 126 13.13 5.79 -1.36
N ASN A 127 13.81 6.22 -0.30
CA ASN A 127 15.08 6.95 -0.38
C ASN A 127 16.32 6.02 -0.41
N SER A 128 16.15 4.70 -0.24
CA SER A 128 17.27 3.76 -0.09
C SER A 128 16.87 2.31 -0.36
N PRO A 129 17.82 1.38 -0.58
CA PRO A 129 17.51 -0.04 -0.69
C PRO A 129 16.92 -0.61 0.60
N TYR A 130 15.90 -1.47 0.48
CA TYR A 130 15.24 -2.10 1.63
C TYR A 130 16.07 -3.28 2.17
N SER A 131 16.97 -3.00 3.12
CA SER A 131 17.79 -4.01 3.79
C SER A 131 18.34 -3.53 5.14
N ASN A 132 18.57 -4.47 6.06
CA ASN A 132 19.16 -4.19 7.38
C ASN A 132 20.52 -3.50 7.30
N ASP A 133 21.35 -3.82 6.31
CA ASP A 133 22.67 -3.19 6.15
C ASP A 133 22.56 -1.75 5.62
N SER A 134 21.50 -1.45 4.86
CA SER A 134 21.26 -0.10 4.32
C SER A 134 20.66 0.84 5.36
N PHE A 135 19.74 0.38 6.21
CA PHE A 135 19.00 1.29 7.10
C PHE A 135 19.90 2.23 7.93
N PRO A 136 21.01 1.79 8.58
CA PRO A 136 21.86 2.68 9.33
C PRO A 136 22.61 3.71 8.47
N VAL A 137 23.01 3.32 7.26
CA VAL A 137 23.78 4.16 6.34
C VAL A 137 22.91 5.26 5.74
N TYR A 138 21.66 4.93 5.44
CA TYR A 138 20.72 5.83 4.78
C TYR A 138 19.81 6.59 5.74
N ALA A 139 19.86 6.30 7.05
CA ALA A 139 19.00 6.95 8.02
C ALA A 139 19.23 8.46 8.13
N GLU A 140 18.14 9.19 8.29
CA GLU A 140 18.12 10.65 8.38
C GLU A 140 17.57 11.11 9.74
N ASP A 141 18.12 12.20 10.29
CA ASP A 141 17.58 12.82 11.51
C ASP A 141 16.49 13.81 11.15
N ILE A 142 15.26 13.30 11.12
CA ILE A 142 14.07 14.07 10.76
C ILE A 142 13.84 15.26 11.71
N ASN A 143 14.24 15.15 12.98
CA ASN A 143 14.03 16.22 13.96
C ASN A 143 15.04 17.35 13.78
N ALA A 144 16.29 17.02 13.40
CA ALA A 144 17.31 18.02 13.07
C ALA A 144 16.95 18.79 11.78
N GLY A 145 16.29 18.11 10.82
CA GLY A 145 15.83 18.74 9.57
C GLY A 145 16.97 19.20 8.66
N GLY A 146 16.63 19.98 7.63
CA GLY A 146 17.61 20.53 6.68
C GLY A 146 18.50 19.44 6.05
N ASP A 147 19.81 19.65 6.07
CA ASP A 147 20.80 18.73 5.51
C ASP A 147 20.92 17.40 6.28
N ALA A 148 20.45 17.33 7.52
CA ALA A 148 20.38 16.08 8.29
C ALA A 148 19.22 15.19 7.85
N SER A 149 18.25 15.75 7.10
CA SER A 149 17.10 15.03 6.57
C SER A 149 16.65 15.60 5.21
N PRO A 150 17.51 15.49 4.17
CA PRO A 150 17.24 16.04 2.85
C PRO A 150 15.98 15.45 2.20
N SER A 151 15.62 14.21 2.53
CA SER A 151 14.40 13.57 2.04
C SER A 151 13.17 14.34 2.54
N THR A 152 13.08 14.61 3.85
CA THR A 152 11.95 15.36 4.42
C THR A 152 11.98 16.85 4.09
N ALA A 153 13.16 17.44 3.95
CA ALA A 153 13.30 18.84 3.54
C ALA A 153 12.74 19.05 2.12
N MET A 154 13.04 18.14 1.21
CA MET A 154 12.46 18.13 -0.14
C MET A 154 10.93 18.02 -0.09
N LEU A 155 10.39 17.08 0.69
CA LEU A 155 8.93 16.88 0.81
C LEU A 155 8.21 18.11 1.39
N SER A 156 8.79 18.74 2.40
CA SER A 156 8.26 19.97 3.00
C SER A 156 8.19 21.12 1.99
N GLU A 157 9.28 21.34 1.25
CA GLU A 157 9.34 22.41 0.23
C GLU A 157 8.34 22.17 -0.90
N VAL A 158 8.31 20.96 -1.48
CA VAL A 158 7.42 20.67 -2.62
C VAL A 158 5.94 20.68 -2.22
N ALA A 159 5.59 20.22 -1.01
CA ALA A 159 4.23 20.33 -0.48
C ALA A 159 3.76 21.79 -0.39
N SER A 160 4.62 22.68 0.15
CA SER A 160 4.31 24.10 0.28
C SER A 160 4.22 24.82 -1.05
N ARG A 161 5.11 24.50 -1.99
CA ARG A 161 5.15 25.12 -3.32
C ARG A 161 3.96 24.70 -4.18
N LEU A 162 3.61 23.43 -4.17
CA LEU A 162 2.52 22.89 -4.98
C LEU A 162 1.14 22.99 -4.30
N LYS A 163 1.10 23.36 -3.01
CA LYS A 163 -0.13 23.44 -2.20
C LYS A 163 -0.91 22.13 -2.18
N ILE A 164 -0.19 21.02 -1.95
CA ILE A 164 -0.77 19.68 -1.84
C ILE A 164 -0.41 19.04 -0.49
N THR A 165 -1.20 18.07 -0.06
CA THR A 165 -0.84 17.20 1.07
C THR A 165 0.04 16.05 0.57
N ILE A 166 1.08 15.71 1.30
CA ILE A 166 1.98 14.60 0.96
C ILE A 166 2.05 13.62 2.13
N VAL A 167 1.63 12.38 1.90
CA VAL A 167 2.01 11.25 2.75
C VAL A 167 3.31 10.70 2.18
N GLY A 168 4.40 11.06 2.84
CA GLY A 168 5.77 10.98 2.36
C GLY A 168 6.36 9.58 2.28
N GLY A 169 5.53 8.54 2.14
CA GLY A 169 6.02 7.17 2.10
C GLY A 169 6.72 6.84 3.40
N SER A 170 7.82 6.10 3.36
CA SER A 170 8.72 6.07 4.52
C SER A 170 10.19 6.15 4.15
N ILE A 171 11.01 6.50 5.15
CA ILE A 171 12.47 6.48 5.10
C ILE A 171 13.02 5.88 6.40
N PRO A 172 14.27 5.39 6.43
CA PRO A 172 14.94 5.09 7.68
C PRO A 172 15.18 6.40 8.46
N GLU A 173 14.66 6.50 9.68
CA GLU A 173 14.86 7.62 10.59
C GLU A 173 15.92 7.26 11.63
N ARG A 174 16.82 8.18 11.91
CA ARG A 174 17.74 8.12 13.05
C ARG A 174 17.22 8.99 14.18
N CYS A 175 17.18 8.44 15.39
CA CYS A 175 16.83 9.19 16.60
C CYS A 175 17.69 8.67 17.76
N GLY A 176 18.79 9.39 18.04
CA GLY A 176 19.85 8.88 18.90
C GLY A 176 20.44 7.59 18.33
N ASP A 177 20.54 6.57 19.18
CA ASP A 177 21.07 5.24 18.82
C ASP A 177 20.03 4.34 18.14
N LYS A 178 18.77 4.78 18.07
CA LYS A 178 17.67 4.00 17.50
C LYS A 178 17.42 4.38 16.05
N LEU A 179 17.00 3.37 15.28
CA LEU A 179 16.55 3.51 13.90
C LEU A 179 15.08 3.15 13.80
N PHE A 180 14.33 3.82 12.93
CA PHE A 180 12.90 3.55 12.71
C PHE A 180 12.57 3.53 11.22
N ASN A 181 11.51 2.83 10.84
CA ASN A 181 10.88 2.97 9.53
C ASN A 181 9.77 4.02 9.66
N THR A 182 9.96 5.21 9.08
CA THR A 182 9.16 6.39 9.44
C THR A 182 8.51 7.06 8.25
N CYS A 183 7.20 7.24 8.35
CA CYS A 183 6.36 7.99 7.41
C CYS A 183 6.06 9.39 7.96
N CYS A 184 6.39 10.42 7.17
CA CYS A 184 6.06 11.81 7.48
C CYS A 184 4.88 12.29 6.64
N VAL A 185 3.98 13.07 7.23
CA VAL A 185 2.86 13.72 6.52
C VAL A 185 3.09 15.22 6.50
N PHE A 186 3.09 15.82 5.31
CA PHE A 186 3.25 17.26 5.11
C PHE A 186 1.95 17.89 4.64
N GLY A 187 1.57 19.00 5.25
CA GLY A 187 0.41 19.79 4.85
C GLY A 187 0.72 20.71 3.67
N THR A 188 -0.32 21.38 3.14
CA THR A 188 -0.20 22.33 2.01
C THR A 188 0.65 23.58 2.33
N ASP A 189 0.98 23.81 3.61
CA ASP A 189 1.89 24.86 4.06
C ASP A 189 3.35 24.37 4.16
N GLY A 190 3.61 23.10 3.88
CA GLY A 190 4.93 22.46 4.02
C GLY A 190 5.25 22.04 5.45
N LYS A 191 4.37 22.24 6.42
CA LYS A 191 4.63 21.82 7.80
C LYS A 191 4.47 20.32 7.95
N LEU A 192 5.35 19.71 8.74
CA LEU A 192 5.22 18.34 9.20
C LEU A 192 3.99 18.24 10.12
N LYS A 193 2.92 17.61 9.64
CA LYS A 193 1.66 17.41 10.38
C LYS A 193 1.69 16.19 11.29
N ALA A 194 2.39 15.13 10.86
CA ALA A 194 2.53 13.91 11.63
C ALA A 194 3.79 13.13 11.23
N LYS A 195 4.26 12.32 12.17
CA LYS A 195 5.35 11.35 11.98
C LYS A 195 4.88 10.00 12.54
N HIS A 196 4.77 9.01 11.67
CA HIS A 196 4.37 7.65 12.02
C HIS A 196 5.58 6.73 11.92
N ARG A 197 5.97 6.11 13.04
CA ARG A 197 6.97 5.04 13.05
C ARG A 197 6.24 3.71 12.96
N LYS A 198 6.67 2.84 12.04
CA LYS A 198 6.07 1.51 11.81
C LYS A 198 5.94 0.75 13.12
N ILE A 199 4.73 0.36 13.47
CA ILE A 199 4.44 -0.24 14.78
C ILE A 199 4.79 -1.72 14.75
N HIS A 200 4.41 -2.41 13.68
CA HIS A 200 4.66 -3.84 13.52
C HIS A 200 5.82 -4.07 12.57
N LEU A 201 6.99 -4.41 13.12
CA LEU A 201 8.17 -4.72 12.33
C LEU A 201 8.00 -6.02 11.53
N PHE A 202 8.58 -6.05 10.34
CA PHE A 202 8.49 -7.17 9.42
C PHE A 202 9.49 -8.29 9.78
N ASP A 203 9.10 -9.09 10.77
CA ASP A 203 9.84 -10.27 11.21
C ASP A 203 9.12 -11.53 10.70
N ILE A 204 9.64 -12.11 9.63
CA ILE A 204 9.11 -13.33 9.03
C ILE A 204 10.21 -14.32 8.71
N ASP A 205 9.85 -15.60 8.80
CA ASP A 205 10.64 -16.71 8.30
C ASP A 205 9.71 -17.69 7.58
N ILE A 206 9.77 -17.68 6.25
CA ILE A 206 9.04 -18.62 5.38
C ILE A 206 10.08 -19.56 4.78
N PRO A 207 10.21 -20.79 5.32
CA PRO A 207 11.26 -21.72 4.93
C PRO A 207 11.35 -21.91 3.41
N GLY A 208 12.57 -21.75 2.88
CA GLY A 208 12.86 -21.90 1.45
C GLY A 208 12.30 -20.80 0.55
N LYS A 209 11.72 -19.73 1.09
CA LYS A 209 11.18 -18.60 0.30
C LYS A 209 11.75 -17.25 0.70
N ILE A 210 11.53 -16.82 1.94
CA ILE A 210 11.98 -15.52 2.42
C ILE A 210 12.13 -15.51 3.94
N THR A 211 13.26 -15.00 4.40
CA THR A 211 13.51 -14.71 5.81
C THR A 211 13.95 -13.26 5.89
N PHE A 212 13.23 -12.45 6.67
CA PHE A 212 13.57 -11.05 6.89
C PHE A 212 13.21 -10.70 8.33
N MET A 213 14.14 -10.07 9.05
CA MET A 213 13.96 -9.67 10.45
C MET A 213 14.31 -8.19 10.54
N GLU A 214 13.32 -7.33 10.37
CA GLU A 214 13.47 -5.87 10.42
C GLU A 214 13.90 -5.41 11.83
N SER A 215 13.49 -6.15 12.87
CA SER A 215 13.85 -5.87 14.28
C SER A 215 15.33 -6.07 14.62
N LYS A 216 16.12 -6.67 13.73
CA LYS A 216 17.58 -6.73 13.90
C LYS A 216 18.23 -5.35 13.85
N THR A 217 17.58 -4.39 13.21
CA THR A 217 18.15 -3.06 12.96
C THR A 217 17.19 -1.94 13.32
N LEU A 218 15.89 -2.11 13.08
CA LEU A 218 14.88 -1.09 13.35
C LEU A 218 14.19 -1.31 14.70
N THR A 219 13.75 -0.20 15.29
CA THR A 219 12.92 -0.15 16.49
C THR A 219 11.47 0.10 16.08
N ALA A 220 10.54 -0.57 16.77
CA ALA A 220 9.11 -0.38 16.56
C ALA A 220 8.66 1.01 17.02
N GLY A 221 7.67 1.56 16.31
CA GLY A 221 6.89 2.70 16.78
C GLY A 221 5.93 2.30 17.92
N GLU A 222 5.58 3.28 18.74
CA GLU A 222 4.81 3.05 19.97
C GLU A 222 3.38 3.61 19.91
N THR A 223 3.01 4.30 18.82
CA THR A 223 1.75 5.04 18.76
C THR A 223 1.03 4.92 17.41
N PRO A 224 -0.26 4.56 17.40
CA PRO A 224 -1.13 4.73 16.23
C PRO A 224 -1.18 6.19 15.78
N THR A 225 -1.06 6.45 14.48
CA THR A 225 -1.01 7.81 13.93
C THR A 225 -2.26 8.13 13.11
N VAL A 226 -3.01 9.12 13.56
CA VAL A 226 -4.16 9.70 12.85
C VAL A 226 -3.95 11.21 12.79
N VAL A 227 -4.07 11.79 11.61
CA VAL A 227 -3.73 13.20 11.36
C VAL A 227 -4.81 13.90 10.56
N ASP A 228 -5.15 15.12 10.97
CA ASP A 228 -6.02 16.02 10.21
C ASP A 228 -5.21 16.78 9.16
N THR A 229 -5.70 16.75 7.92
CA THR A 229 -5.06 17.38 6.76
C THR A 229 -6.10 18.16 5.95
N ASP A 230 -5.64 18.91 4.95
CA ASP A 230 -6.51 19.67 4.05
C ASP A 230 -7.41 18.78 3.18
N VAL A 231 -7.09 17.48 3.06
CA VAL A 231 -7.90 16.47 2.35
C VAL A 231 -8.68 15.55 3.30
N GLY A 232 -8.75 15.89 4.59
CA GLY A 232 -9.47 15.13 5.62
C GLY A 232 -8.55 14.38 6.60
N ARG A 233 -9.19 13.59 7.48
CA ARG A 233 -8.49 12.81 8.50
C ARG A 233 -7.94 11.49 7.94
N ILE A 234 -6.63 11.27 8.10
CA ILE A 234 -5.91 10.13 7.54
C ILE A 234 -5.32 9.28 8.66
N GLY A 235 -5.53 7.96 8.61
CA GLY A 235 -4.75 6.99 9.39
C GLY A 235 -3.50 6.56 8.63
N ILE A 236 -2.36 6.42 9.31
CA ILE A 236 -1.09 6.04 8.67
C ILE A 236 -0.63 4.68 9.22
N GLY A 237 -0.40 3.71 8.36
CA GLY A 237 0.34 2.50 8.71
C GLY A 237 1.46 2.26 7.69
N ILE A 238 2.43 1.42 7.99
CA ILE A 238 3.48 1.06 7.03
C ILE A 238 3.49 -0.45 6.84
N CYS A 239 3.29 -0.88 5.59
CA CYS A 239 3.47 -2.25 5.11
C CYS A 239 2.84 -3.31 6.00
N TYR A 240 3.63 -3.93 6.87
CA TYR A 240 3.22 -5.02 7.74
C TYR A 240 2.10 -4.63 8.71
N ASP A 241 1.98 -3.33 9.05
CA ASP A 241 0.86 -2.77 9.82
C ASP A 241 -0.51 -3.13 9.21
N ILE A 242 -0.60 -3.30 7.88
CA ILE A 242 -1.85 -3.69 7.22
C ILE A 242 -2.35 -5.05 7.70
N ARG A 243 -1.49 -5.95 8.21
CA ARG A 243 -1.90 -7.28 8.68
C ARG A 243 -2.68 -7.24 10.00
N PHE A 244 -2.56 -6.16 10.76
CA PHE A 244 -3.16 -6.02 12.09
C PHE A 244 -4.47 -5.26 11.98
N THR A 245 -5.58 -6.00 11.96
CA THR A 245 -6.94 -5.48 11.78
C THR A 245 -7.32 -4.42 12.81
N GLU A 246 -6.85 -4.59 14.04
CA GLU A 246 -7.12 -3.77 15.22
C GLU A 246 -6.63 -2.35 15.00
N LEU A 247 -5.49 -2.18 14.32
CA LEU A 247 -4.95 -0.86 14.01
C LEU A 247 -5.87 -0.08 13.06
N ALA A 248 -6.37 -0.73 12.01
CA ALA A 248 -7.33 -0.11 11.10
C ALA A 248 -8.67 0.18 11.80
N MET A 249 -9.11 -0.70 12.72
CA MET A 249 -10.29 -0.47 13.54
C MET A 249 -10.12 0.72 14.48
N ILE A 250 -8.92 0.93 15.03
CA ILE A 250 -8.57 2.12 15.82
C ILE A 250 -8.65 3.37 14.94
N TYR A 251 -8.10 3.35 13.72
CA TYR A 251 -8.17 4.49 12.80
C TYR A 251 -9.61 4.86 12.43
N ALA A 252 -10.45 3.86 12.16
CA ALA A 252 -11.88 4.06 11.95
C ALA A 252 -12.56 4.66 13.20
N ALA A 253 -12.24 4.13 14.39
CA ALA A 253 -12.79 4.63 15.66
C ALA A 253 -12.30 6.04 16.01
N ARG A 254 -11.15 6.48 15.48
CA ARG A 254 -10.62 7.85 15.62
C ARG A 254 -11.12 8.79 14.50
N GLY A 255 -12.04 8.34 13.65
CA GLY A 255 -12.70 9.17 12.65
C GLY A 255 -11.90 9.36 11.36
N ALA A 256 -10.98 8.46 11.02
CA ALA A 256 -10.32 8.50 9.72
C ALA A 256 -11.34 8.36 8.57
N HIS A 257 -11.02 8.95 7.42
CA HIS A 257 -11.74 8.77 6.15
C HIS A 257 -10.99 7.83 5.21
N LEU A 258 -9.66 7.92 5.27
CA LEU A 258 -8.69 7.22 4.44
C LEU A 258 -7.63 6.61 5.36
N ILE A 259 -7.15 5.42 5.03
CA ILE A 259 -5.91 4.87 5.59
C ILE A 259 -4.88 4.78 4.47
N CYS A 260 -3.70 5.34 4.69
CA CYS A 260 -2.57 5.22 3.78
C CYS A 260 -1.56 4.22 4.33
N TYR A 261 -1.16 3.29 3.46
CA TYR A 261 -0.12 2.29 3.72
C TYR A 261 0.97 2.36 2.64
N PRO A 262 2.02 3.17 2.82
CA PRO A 262 3.29 2.90 2.14
C PRO A 262 3.74 1.48 2.47
N GLY A 263 4.07 0.65 1.49
CA GLY A 263 4.51 -0.70 1.78
C GLY A 263 5.08 -1.47 0.61
N ALA A 264 6.09 -2.29 0.87
CA ALA A 264 6.72 -3.16 -0.10
C ALA A 264 6.46 -4.63 0.28
N PHE A 265 5.38 -5.24 -0.20
CA PHE A 265 5.22 -6.70 -0.08
C PHE A 265 6.19 -7.41 -1.03
N ASN A 266 6.63 -8.62 -0.69
CA ASN A 266 7.53 -9.41 -1.54
C ASN A 266 6.76 -10.32 -2.51
N MET A 267 7.48 -10.99 -3.41
CA MET A 267 6.94 -11.93 -4.40
C MET A 267 6.25 -13.17 -3.81
N THR A 268 6.44 -13.51 -2.54
CA THR A 268 5.75 -14.61 -1.88
C THR A 268 4.41 -14.16 -1.30
N THR A 269 4.41 -13.07 -0.54
CA THR A 269 3.19 -12.60 0.16
C THR A 269 2.34 -11.66 -0.68
N GLY A 270 2.92 -10.94 -1.63
CA GLY A 270 2.26 -9.99 -2.52
C GLY A 270 1.07 -10.59 -3.27
N PRO A 271 1.29 -11.63 -4.11
CA PRO A 271 0.24 -12.24 -4.93
C PRO A 271 -0.97 -12.74 -4.14
N LEU A 272 -0.76 -13.16 -2.89
CA LEU A 272 -1.80 -13.78 -2.07
C LEU A 272 -2.47 -12.77 -1.13
N HIS A 273 -1.71 -11.83 -0.57
CA HIS A 273 -2.16 -11.05 0.58
C HIS A 273 -2.29 -9.56 0.30
N TRP A 274 -1.61 -9.00 -0.70
CA TRP A 274 -1.59 -7.55 -0.91
C TRP A 274 -3.00 -7.02 -1.18
N GLU A 275 -3.65 -7.52 -2.24
CA GLU A 275 -5.00 -7.07 -2.61
C GLU A 275 -6.05 -7.46 -1.56
N LEU A 276 -5.95 -8.68 -1.03
CA LEU A 276 -6.86 -9.16 -0.01
C LEU A 276 -6.86 -8.28 1.24
N SER A 277 -5.67 -7.91 1.73
CA SER A 277 -5.54 -7.13 2.97
C SER A 277 -6.13 -5.73 2.79
N GLN A 278 -5.80 -5.03 1.71
CA GLN A 278 -6.34 -3.68 1.46
C GLN A 278 -7.87 -3.68 1.34
N ARG A 279 -8.44 -4.64 0.63
CA ARG A 279 -9.90 -4.77 0.44
C ARG A 279 -10.60 -5.09 1.75
N ALA A 280 -10.03 -5.97 2.56
CA ALA A 280 -10.53 -6.27 3.89
C ALA A 280 -10.52 -5.02 4.79
N ARG A 281 -9.40 -4.28 4.85
CA ARG A 281 -9.32 -3.06 5.68
C ARG A 281 -10.32 -2.00 5.25
N ALA A 282 -10.51 -1.79 3.95
CA ALA A 282 -11.47 -0.83 3.42
C ALA A 282 -12.93 -1.23 3.74
N MET A 283 -13.27 -2.50 3.47
CA MET A 283 -14.63 -3.03 3.64
C MET A 283 -15.06 -3.12 5.10
N ASP A 284 -14.23 -3.72 5.98
CA ASP A 284 -14.56 -3.96 7.38
C ASP A 284 -14.69 -2.66 8.19
N ASN A 285 -13.99 -1.60 7.76
CA ASN A 285 -13.96 -0.32 8.44
C ASN A 285 -14.77 0.77 7.74
N GLN A 286 -15.28 0.49 6.53
CA GLN A 286 -16.02 1.45 5.69
C GLN A 286 -15.20 2.73 5.51
N LEU A 287 -13.98 2.57 4.98
CA LEU A 287 -12.98 3.60 4.72
C LEU A 287 -12.38 3.44 3.32
N TYR A 288 -11.81 4.51 2.78
CA TYR A 288 -10.85 4.36 1.70
C TYR A 288 -9.54 3.77 2.22
N VAL A 289 -8.85 3.00 1.39
CA VAL A 289 -7.50 2.51 1.67
C VAL A 289 -6.63 2.76 0.45
N ALA A 290 -5.49 3.44 0.65
CA ALA A 290 -4.49 3.67 -0.38
C ALA A 290 -3.19 2.97 0.00
N THR A 291 -2.64 2.18 -0.91
CA THR A 291 -1.36 1.49 -0.74
C THR A 291 -0.38 1.95 -1.82
N CYS A 292 0.87 2.19 -1.44
CA CYS A 292 1.90 2.60 -2.41
C CYS A 292 3.18 1.78 -2.19
N SER A 293 3.60 1.06 -3.23
CA SER A 293 4.76 0.17 -3.24
C SER A 293 5.86 0.75 -4.12
N PRO A 294 7.13 0.44 -3.84
CA PRO A 294 8.19 0.58 -4.84
C PRO A 294 7.85 -0.25 -6.08
N ALA A 295 8.36 0.17 -7.23
CA ALA A 295 8.34 -0.65 -8.44
C ALA A 295 9.20 -1.91 -8.24
N ARG A 296 8.86 -2.98 -8.95
CA ARG A 296 9.59 -4.25 -8.86
C ARG A 296 10.94 -4.14 -9.53
N ASP A 297 11.99 -4.39 -8.76
CA ASP A 297 13.35 -4.59 -9.27
C ASP A 297 13.80 -6.04 -9.02
N PRO A 298 13.89 -6.89 -10.07
CA PRO A 298 14.39 -8.27 -9.94
C PRO A 298 15.85 -8.36 -9.48
N GLY A 299 16.64 -7.29 -9.63
CA GLY A 299 18.04 -7.22 -9.19
C GLY A 299 18.22 -6.78 -7.73
N ALA A 300 17.16 -6.31 -7.07
CA ALA A 300 17.22 -5.86 -5.68
C ALA A 300 17.29 -7.04 -4.69
N GLY A 301 17.98 -6.83 -3.57
CA GLY A 301 18.03 -7.82 -2.48
C GLY A 301 16.66 -8.12 -1.87
N TYR A 302 15.74 -7.16 -1.93
CA TYR A 302 14.32 -7.34 -1.59
C TYR A 302 13.46 -6.98 -2.81
N VAL A 303 12.88 -8.00 -3.45
CA VAL A 303 12.08 -7.82 -4.66
C VAL A 303 10.63 -7.47 -4.30
N ALA A 304 10.28 -6.20 -4.48
CA ALA A 304 8.93 -5.68 -4.22
C ALA A 304 7.90 -6.25 -5.22
N TRP A 305 6.66 -6.41 -4.73
CA TRP A 305 5.53 -6.87 -5.51
C TRP A 305 5.07 -5.80 -6.50
N GLY A 306 5.04 -4.53 -6.09
CA GLY A 306 4.41 -3.43 -6.83
C GLY A 306 2.92 -3.33 -6.53
N HIS A 307 2.11 -3.04 -7.55
CA HIS A 307 0.64 -2.98 -7.48
C HIS A 307 0.10 -1.97 -6.45
N SER A 308 0.66 -0.76 -6.43
CA SER A 308 0.10 0.38 -5.71
C SER A 308 -1.37 0.58 -6.08
N THR A 309 -2.25 0.67 -5.08
CA THR A 309 -3.70 0.54 -5.28
C THR A 309 -4.50 1.52 -4.43
N LEU A 310 -5.58 2.07 -5.00
CA LEU A 310 -6.66 2.72 -4.26
C LEU A 310 -7.87 1.79 -4.18
N VAL A 311 -8.38 1.58 -2.96
CA VAL A 311 -9.57 0.78 -2.67
C VAL A 311 -10.65 1.66 -2.05
N GLY A 312 -11.87 1.52 -2.54
CA GLY A 312 -13.06 2.19 -2.04
C GLY A 312 -13.72 1.50 -0.85
N PRO A 313 -14.69 2.15 -0.20
CA PRO A 313 -15.28 1.69 1.07
C PRO A 313 -16.22 0.48 0.96
N PHE A 314 -16.51 0.00 -0.24
CA PHE A 314 -17.17 -1.31 -0.46
C PHE A 314 -16.15 -2.45 -0.64
N GLY A 315 -14.85 -2.14 -0.61
CA GLY A 315 -13.77 -3.09 -0.89
C GLY A 315 -13.52 -3.29 -2.39
N GLU A 316 -14.00 -2.37 -3.22
CA GLU A 316 -13.76 -2.30 -4.66
C GLU A 316 -12.41 -1.66 -4.96
N VAL A 317 -11.65 -2.25 -5.89
CA VAL A 317 -10.41 -1.66 -6.39
C VAL A 317 -10.78 -0.56 -7.39
N LEU A 318 -10.43 0.69 -7.07
CA LEU A 318 -10.75 1.86 -7.89
C LEU A 318 -9.67 2.15 -8.93
N ALA A 319 -8.41 1.93 -8.57
CA ALA A 319 -7.27 2.06 -9.45
C ALA A 319 -6.10 1.24 -8.90
N SER A 320 -5.30 0.62 -9.77
CA SER A 320 -4.10 -0.13 -9.41
C SER A 320 -3.06 0.02 -10.50
N THR A 321 -1.79 0.07 -10.12
CA THR A 321 -0.66 -0.15 -11.02
C THR A 321 -0.46 -1.65 -11.27
N GLU A 322 0.39 -1.97 -12.25
CA GLU A 322 1.06 -3.26 -12.34
C GLU A 322 2.34 -3.24 -11.48
N HIS A 323 3.42 -3.89 -11.90
CA HIS A 323 4.67 -4.00 -11.13
C HIS A 323 5.77 -3.02 -11.58
N GLU A 324 5.63 -2.40 -12.74
CA GLU A 324 6.57 -1.41 -13.26
C GLU A 324 6.34 -0.02 -12.66
N GLU A 325 7.25 0.90 -12.94
CA GLU A 325 7.13 2.28 -12.50
C GLU A 325 5.91 2.98 -13.11
N ASP A 326 5.06 3.57 -12.27
CA ASP A 326 3.83 4.24 -12.73
C ASP A 326 3.29 5.21 -11.67
N ILE A 327 2.50 6.19 -12.11
CA ILE A 327 1.81 7.14 -11.25
C ILE A 327 0.33 7.09 -11.58
N ILE A 328 -0.47 6.55 -10.66
CA ILE A 328 -1.92 6.57 -10.82
C ILE A 328 -2.52 7.85 -10.22
N ILE A 329 -3.49 8.42 -10.92
CA ILE A 329 -4.31 9.54 -10.44
C ILE A 329 -5.73 9.04 -10.34
N ALA A 330 -6.24 8.96 -9.12
CA ALA A 330 -7.56 8.42 -8.84
C ALA A 330 -8.38 9.39 -7.99
N GLU A 331 -9.69 9.30 -8.07
CA GLU A 331 -10.62 10.20 -7.37
C GLU A 331 -11.11 9.56 -6.07
N ILE A 332 -11.12 10.36 -5.01
CA ILE A 332 -11.74 10.05 -3.72
C ILE A 332 -12.98 10.92 -3.58
N ASP A 333 -14.10 10.33 -3.16
CA ASP A 333 -15.36 11.01 -2.89
C ASP A 333 -15.92 10.54 -1.55
N TYR A 334 -15.77 11.36 -0.51
CA TYR A 334 -16.18 11.01 0.84
C TYR A 334 -17.70 10.94 1.02
N SER A 335 -18.52 11.45 0.09
CA SER A 335 -19.97 11.23 0.15
C SER A 335 -20.33 9.74 0.06
N ILE A 336 -19.47 8.93 -0.57
CA ILE A 336 -19.61 7.47 -0.67
C ILE A 336 -19.44 6.79 0.70
N LEU A 337 -18.63 7.35 1.62
CA LEU A 337 -18.49 6.82 2.98
C LEU A 337 -19.81 6.93 3.75
N GLU A 338 -20.50 8.06 3.63
CA GLU A 338 -21.79 8.30 4.27
C GLU A 338 -22.85 7.35 3.71
N GLN A 339 -22.94 7.23 2.38
CA GLN A 339 -23.84 6.30 1.71
C GLN A 339 -23.60 4.85 2.17
N ARG A 340 -22.34 4.43 2.25
CA ARG A 340 -21.95 3.08 2.68
C ARG A 340 -22.38 2.80 4.12
N ARG A 341 -22.13 3.74 5.03
CA ARG A 341 -22.45 3.60 6.47
C ARG A 341 -23.94 3.68 6.74
N ALA A 342 -24.69 4.45 5.96
CA ALA A 342 -26.15 4.47 6.03
C ALA A 342 -26.75 3.13 5.57
N SER A 343 -26.20 2.54 4.51
CA SER A 343 -26.71 1.29 3.92
C SER A 343 -26.34 0.05 4.74
N LEU A 344 -25.16 0.03 5.36
CA LEU A 344 -24.70 -1.04 6.24
C LEU A 344 -24.15 -0.46 7.56
N PRO A 345 -25.01 -0.21 8.56
CA PRO A 345 -24.62 0.53 9.76
C PRO A 345 -23.90 -0.36 10.80
N PHE A 346 -22.68 -0.80 10.49
CA PHE A 346 -21.88 -1.68 11.36
C PHE A 346 -21.76 -1.13 12.78
N THR A 347 -21.62 0.19 12.93
CA THR A 347 -21.51 0.87 14.24
C THR A 347 -22.72 0.69 15.14
N LYS A 348 -23.91 0.42 14.59
CA LYS A 348 -25.14 0.13 15.34
C LYS A 348 -25.31 -1.36 15.67
N GLN A 349 -24.50 -2.22 15.03
CA GLN A 349 -24.66 -3.68 15.04
C GLN A 349 -23.55 -4.42 15.79
N ARG A 350 -22.43 -3.76 16.11
CA ARG A 350 -21.36 -4.35 16.94
C ARG A 350 -21.91 -4.82 18.28
N ARG A 351 -21.46 -5.99 18.76
CA ARG A 351 -21.89 -6.63 20.02
C ARG A 351 -21.00 -6.23 21.19
N GLY A 352 -21.17 -5.01 21.69
CA GLY A 352 -20.40 -4.48 22.82
C GLY A 352 -20.64 -5.23 24.14
N ASP A 353 -21.71 -6.02 24.19
CA ASP A 353 -22.00 -6.98 25.24
C ASP A 353 -21.13 -8.25 25.19
N LEU A 354 -20.50 -8.55 24.05
CA LEU A 354 -19.68 -9.76 23.86
C LEU A 354 -18.19 -9.45 23.67
N TYR A 355 -17.86 -8.35 23.00
CA TYR A 355 -16.47 -8.00 22.70
C TYR A 355 -16.26 -6.49 22.69
N LYS A 356 -15.01 -6.09 22.92
CA LYS A 356 -14.60 -4.69 22.96
C LYS A 356 -13.25 -4.51 22.28
N LEU A 357 -13.14 -3.47 21.46
CA LEU A 357 -11.86 -2.94 21.00
C LEU A 357 -11.38 -1.86 21.99
N VAL A 358 -10.20 -2.04 22.57
CA VAL A 358 -9.62 -1.09 23.53
C VAL A 358 -8.44 -0.34 22.90
N ASP A 359 -8.61 0.96 22.73
CA ASP A 359 -7.58 1.92 22.31
C ASP A 359 -6.86 2.45 23.55
N ILE A 360 -5.83 1.70 23.99
CA ILE A 360 -5.08 1.94 25.23
C ILE A 360 -4.49 3.35 25.28
N GLN A 361 -3.93 3.82 24.17
CA GLN A 361 -3.33 5.15 24.12
C GLN A 361 -4.36 6.23 24.43
N ARG A 362 -5.52 6.17 23.76
CA ARG A 362 -6.55 7.20 23.92
C ARG A 362 -7.26 7.11 25.26
N LEU A 363 -7.38 5.90 25.82
CA LEU A 363 -7.90 5.68 27.18
C LEU A 363 -7.04 6.38 28.25
N ASN A 364 -5.71 6.33 28.09
CA ASN A 364 -4.76 6.90 29.04
C ASN A 364 -4.41 8.38 28.77
N SER A 365 -4.97 8.99 27.72
CA SER A 365 -4.69 10.39 27.32
C SER A 365 -5.59 11.43 28.01
N HIS A 366 -6.28 11.04 29.09
CA HIS A 366 -7.25 11.86 29.83
C HIS A 366 -6.69 12.45 31.10
#